data_AF-A0A416U244-F1
#
_entry.id   AF-A0A416U244-F1
#
_cell.length_a   1.000
_cell.length_b   1.000
_cell.length_c   1.000
_cell.angle_alpha   90.00
_cell.angle_beta   90.00
_cell.angle_gamma   90.00
#
_symmetry.space_group_name_H-M   'P 1'
#
loop_
_entity.id
_entity.type
_entity.pdbx_description
1 polymer ?
#
loop_
_entity_poly.entity_id
_entity_poly.type
_entity_poly.pdbx_seq_one_letter_code
_entity_poly.pdbx_strand_id
1 'polypeptide(L)'
;MLEENGYVILSYIQINGVDMEFERHYHKSEKLYIEYLNVYGTVHFDCNECFCGRSWVLLTASKGDDWHKPYTITVTICDQDDYDIGQIYYCREENFTQVLIELINWMNDLEHGMCFYDEFIVDVENFFPDCGCRKEWR
;
A
#
# COMPACT_ATOMS: atom_id res chain seq x y z
N MET A 1 27.66 1.58 -25.18
CA MET A 1 27.56 2.07 -23.80
C MET A 1 26.54 1.18 -23.13
N LEU A 2 26.95 0.44 -22.11
CA LEU A 2 26.12 -0.53 -21.41
C LEU A 2 25.23 0.24 -20.42
N GLU A 3 23.92 0.21 -20.64
CA GLU A 3 22.92 0.67 -19.68
C GLU A 3 22.77 -0.42 -18.61
N GLU A 4 23.49 -0.25 -17.50
CA GLU A 4 23.29 -0.99 -16.24
C GLU A 4 22.56 -0.05 -15.27
N ASN A 5 21.62 -0.43 -14.42
CA ASN A 5 20.87 -1.66 -14.15
C ASN A 5 19.71 -1.17 -13.26
N GLY A 6 18.46 -1.51 -13.58
CA GLY A 6 17.38 -1.36 -12.59
C GLY A 6 17.61 -2.41 -11.50
N TYR A 7 17.73 -1.98 -10.24
CA TYR A 7 17.85 -2.90 -9.12
C TYR A 7 16.53 -2.94 -8.37
N VAL A 8 15.97 -4.14 -8.21
CA VAL A 8 14.93 -4.38 -7.20
C VAL A 8 15.67 -4.67 -5.90
N ILE A 9 15.48 -3.81 -4.90
CA ILE A 9 15.97 -4.10 -3.55
C ILE A 9 14.77 -4.68 -2.81
N LEU A 10 14.71 -6.01 -2.77
CA LEU A 10 13.88 -6.73 -1.82
C LEU A 10 14.58 -6.62 -0.47
N SER A 11 14.09 -5.74 0.38
CA SER A 11 14.54 -5.66 1.76
C SER A 11 13.45 -6.26 2.64
N TYR A 12 13.65 -7.49 3.10
CA TYR A 12 12.91 -8.04 4.22
C TYR A 12 13.31 -7.26 5.47
N ILE A 13 12.50 -6.28 5.86
CA ILE A 13 12.67 -5.60 7.14
C ILE A 13 11.71 -6.27 8.12
N GLN A 14 12.20 -7.28 8.83
CA GLN A 14 11.49 -7.90 9.94
C GLN A 14 11.59 -6.97 11.15
N ILE A 15 10.69 -5.99 11.25
CA ILE A 15 10.56 -5.15 12.44
C ILE A 15 9.66 -5.92 13.40
N ASN A 16 10.13 -6.30 14.59
CA ASN A 16 9.28 -6.78 15.69
C ASN A 16 8.31 -7.97 15.42
N GLY A 17 8.69 -8.97 14.61
CA GLY A 17 7.84 -10.16 14.40
C GLY A 17 6.65 -9.95 13.47
N VAL A 18 6.73 -8.91 12.63
CA VAL A 18 5.78 -8.55 11.58
C VAL A 18 6.09 -9.37 10.31
N ASP A 19 5.06 -9.92 9.66
CA ASP A 19 5.07 -10.64 8.38
C ASP A 19 4.97 -9.68 7.16
N MET A 20 4.88 -8.36 7.38
CA MET A 20 4.89 -7.37 6.30
C MET A 20 6.14 -7.45 5.41
N GLU A 21 5.93 -7.43 4.10
CA GLU A 21 6.97 -7.46 3.08
C GLU A 21 7.10 -6.10 2.39
N PHE A 22 8.36 -5.65 2.19
CA PHE A 22 8.67 -4.37 1.57
C PHE A 22 9.47 -4.60 0.28
N GLU A 23 8.90 -4.18 -0.84
CA GLU A 23 9.58 -4.22 -2.13
C GLU A 23 9.83 -2.81 -2.64
N ARG A 24 11.11 -2.42 -2.71
CA ARG A 24 11.48 -1.13 -3.28
C ARG A 24 12.01 -1.31 -4.69
N HIS A 25 11.44 -0.55 -5.60
CA HIS A 25 11.85 -0.49 -6.97
C HIS A 25 12.37 0.90 -7.29
N TYR A 26 13.52 0.93 -7.94
CA TYR A 26 14.20 2.15 -8.28
C TYR A 26 14.77 2.04 -9.69
N HIS A 27 14.38 2.98 -10.54
CA HIS A 27 14.90 3.12 -11.89
C HIS A 27 15.24 4.57 -12.16
N LYS A 28 16.49 4.82 -12.55
CA LYS A 28 16.97 6.14 -12.93
C LYS A 28 17.74 6.07 -14.25
N SER A 29 17.27 6.83 -15.22
CA SER A 29 17.97 7.11 -16.48
C SER A 29 18.07 8.63 -16.70
N GLU A 30 18.71 9.06 -17.78
CA GLU A 30 18.78 10.49 -18.14
C GLU A 30 17.41 11.13 -18.40
N LYS A 31 16.40 10.31 -18.75
CA LYS A 31 15.07 10.79 -19.17
C LYS A 31 13.96 10.45 -18.18
N LEU A 32 14.22 9.56 -17.23
CA LEU A 32 13.19 8.95 -16.41
C LEU A 32 13.70 8.70 -15.00
N TYR A 33 12.93 9.19 -14.03
CA TYR A 33 13.11 8.89 -12.61
C TYR A 33 11.82 8.23 -12.11
N ILE A 34 11.92 6.95 -11.75
CA ILE A 34 10.83 6.19 -11.15
C ILE A 34 11.33 5.56 -9.85
N GLU A 35 10.62 5.83 -8.78
CA GLU A 35 10.79 5.19 -7.50
C GLU A 35 9.42 4.78 -6.97
N TYR A 36 9.24 3.50 -6.70
CA TYR A 36 8.04 3.00 -6.03
C TYR A 36 8.38 2.03 -4.90
N LEU A 37 7.54 2.04 -3.89
CA LEU A 37 7.57 1.13 -2.75
C LEU A 37 6.25 0.37 -2.72
N ASN A 38 6.33 -0.96 -2.77
CA ASN A 38 5.22 -1.82 -2.40
C ASN A 38 5.41 -2.30 -0.96
N VAL A 39 4.32 -2.31 -0.22
CA VAL A 39 4.24 -2.92 1.11
C VAL A 39 3.07 -3.89 1.09
N TYR A 40 3.34 -5.11 1.53
CA TYR A 40 2.35 -6.17 1.64
C TYR A 40 2.13 -6.47 3.12
N GLY A 41 0.88 -6.62 3.53
CA GLY A 41 0.53 -7.02 4.90
C GLY A 41 -0.65 -7.98 4.89
N THR A 42 -0.76 -8.81 5.91
CA THR A 42 -1.94 -9.68 6.05
C THR A 42 -3.09 -8.90 6.68
N VAL A 43 -4.33 -9.16 6.24
CA VAL A 43 -5.53 -8.66 6.94
C VAL A 43 -6.36 -9.84 7.42
N HIS A 44 -6.80 -9.77 8.66
CA HIS A 44 -7.60 -10.80 9.31
C HIS A 44 -9.03 -10.31 9.49
N PHE A 45 -9.99 -10.95 8.81
CA PHE A 45 -11.42 -10.74 9.04
C PHE A 45 -12.01 -11.87 9.88
N ASP A 46 -13.02 -11.56 10.68
CA ASP A 46 -13.77 -12.54 11.47
C ASP A 46 -14.65 -13.47 10.58
N CYS A 47 -15.02 -13.01 9.39
CA CYS A 47 -15.71 -13.78 8.36
C CYS A 47 -14.74 -14.35 7.31
N ASN A 48 -14.31 -15.60 7.50
CA ASN A 48 -13.40 -16.29 6.55
C ASN A 48 -14.05 -16.67 5.21
N GLU A 49 -15.37 -16.54 5.07
CA GLU A 49 -16.12 -16.88 3.85
C GLU A 49 -16.42 -15.67 2.97
N CYS A 50 -16.16 -14.46 3.48
CA CYS A 50 -16.52 -13.21 2.83
C CYS A 50 -15.50 -12.76 1.77
N PHE A 51 -14.35 -13.42 1.70
CA PHE A 51 -13.27 -13.20 0.73
C PHE A 51 -12.87 -14.53 0.10
N CYS A 52 -12.43 -14.48 -1.16
CA CYS A 52 -11.81 -15.64 -1.81
C CYS A 52 -10.42 -15.88 -1.20
N GLY A 53 -10.32 -16.86 -0.31
CA GLY A 53 -9.05 -17.21 0.34
C GLY A 53 -8.65 -16.22 1.45
N ARG A 54 -7.34 -16.08 1.70
CA ARG A 54 -6.85 -15.18 2.75
C ARG A 54 -6.73 -13.78 2.17
N SER A 55 -7.40 -12.80 2.78
CA SER A 55 -7.27 -11.38 2.44
C SER A 55 -5.90 -10.82 2.81
N TRP A 56 -5.43 -9.84 2.03
CA TRP A 56 -4.22 -9.08 2.31
C TRP A 56 -4.42 -7.61 1.97
N VAL A 57 -3.48 -6.77 2.42
CA VAL A 57 -3.42 -5.35 2.09
C VAL A 57 -2.15 -5.09 1.28
N LEU A 58 -2.32 -4.36 0.18
CA LEU A 58 -1.23 -3.87 -0.66
C LEU A 58 -1.21 -2.35 -0.60
N LEU A 59 -0.06 -1.79 -0.24
CA LEU A 59 0.23 -0.37 -0.41
C LEU A 59 1.26 -0.19 -1.53
N THR A 60 0.98 0.68 -2.50
CA THR A 60 1.94 1.11 -3.53
C THR A 60 2.13 2.62 -3.46
N ALA A 61 3.32 3.05 -3.10
CA ALA A 61 3.71 4.46 -3.04
C ALA A 61 4.64 4.81 -4.19
N SER A 62 4.36 5.89 -4.93
CA SER A 62 5.19 6.34 -6.06
C SER A 62 5.71 7.76 -5.85
N LYS A 63 7.02 7.91 -6.06
CA LYS A 63 7.75 9.18 -6.07
C LYS A 63 8.50 9.28 -7.39
N GLY A 64 7.84 9.75 -8.46
CA GLY A 64 8.51 9.93 -9.75
C GLY A 64 7.58 10.32 -10.89
N ASP A 65 8.17 10.47 -12.07
CA ASP A 65 7.52 10.91 -13.32
C ASP A 65 6.84 9.76 -14.08
N ASP A 66 6.49 8.67 -13.38
CA ASP A 66 5.85 7.52 -14.00
C ASP A 66 4.44 7.87 -14.52
N TRP A 67 3.82 6.95 -15.25
CA TRP A 67 2.41 6.95 -15.68
C TRP A 67 1.40 7.20 -14.53
N HIS A 68 1.86 7.13 -13.28
CA HIS A 68 1.13 7.49 -12.07
C HIS A 68 1.51 8.91 -11.62
N LYS A 69 0.51 9.69 -11.18
CA LYS A 69 0.76 11.04 -10.63
C LYS A 69 1.83 10.97 -9.52
N PRO A 70 2.84 11.87 -9.50
CA PRO A 70 3.86 11.85 -8.47
C PRO A 70 3.24 12.05 -7.09
N TYR A 71 3.90 11.50 -6.05
CA TYR A 71 3.44 11.59 -4.66
C TYR A 71 2.07 10.97 -4.42
N THR A 72 1.79 9.87 -5.12
CA THR A 72 0.55 9.11 -4.93
C THR A 72 0.84 7.86 -4.12
N ILE A 73 -0.06 7.53 -3.19
CA ILE A 73 -0.05 6.27 -2.45
C ILE A 73 -1.39 5.59 -2.71
N THR A 74 -1.35 4.35 -3.17
CA THR A 74 -2.54 3.49 -3.28
C THR A 74 -2.51 2.50 -2.15
N VAL A 75 -3.66 2.25 -1.53
CA VAL A 75 -3.85 1.16 -0.57
C VAL A 75 -5.07 0.35 -1.00
N THR A 76 -4.93 -0.97 -1.07
CA THR A 76 -5.98 -1.88 -1.53
C THR A 76 -6.09 -3.07 -0.59
N ILE A 77 -7.31 -3.41 -0.16
CA ILE A 77 -7.63 -4.73 0.39
C ILE A 77 -7.93 -5.64 -0.78
N CYS A 78 -7.21 -6.75 -0.85
CA CYS A 78 -7.26 -7.73 -1.92
C CYS A 78 -7.71 -9.10 -1.38
N ASP A 79 -8.28 -9.91 -2.25
CA ASP A 79 -8.42 -11.36 -2.06
C ASP A 79 -7.84 -12.16 -3.24
N GLN A 80 -7.92 -13.50 -3.19
CA GLN A 80 -7.31 -14.38 -4.19
C GLN A 80 -8.08 -14.46 -5.52
N ASP A 81 -9.08 -13.61 -5.72
CA ASP A 81 -9.83 -13.44 -6.96
C ASP A 81 -9.71 -11.98 -7.45
N ASP A 82 -10.68 -11.49 -8.21
CA ASP A 82 -10.70 -10.10 -8.73
C ASP A 82 -11.33 -9.09 -7.74
N TYR A 83 -11.40 -9.39 -6.43
CA TYR A 83 -11.91 -8.43 -5.44
C TYR A 83 -10.79 -7.50 -4.95
N ASP A 84 -10.82 -6.28 -5.45
CA ASP A 84 -9.99 -5.18 -5.00
C ASP A 84 -10.86 -4.02 -4.53
N ILE A 85 -10.66 -3.58 -3.27
CA ILE A 85 -11.25 -2.34 -2.77
C ILE A 85 -10.16 -1.48 -2.15
N GLY A 86 -10.01 -0.26 -2.67
CA GLY A 86 -8.90 0.59 -2.26
C GLY A 86 -9.16 2.07 -2.31
N GLN A 87 -8.17 2.81 -1.84
CA GLN A 87 -8.11 4.26 -1.84
C GLN A 87 -6.79 4.73 -2.44
N ILE A 88 -6.88 5.79 -3.24
CA ILE A 88 -5.75 6.51 -3.82
C ILE A 88 -5.60 7.83 -3.07
N TYR A 89 -4.47 8.01 -2.41
CA TYR A 89 -4.10 9.19 -1.65
C TYR A 89 -3.19 10.08 -2.51
N TYR A 90 -3.69 11.29 -2.83
CA TYR A 90 -2.92 12.28 -3.57
C TYR A 90 -2.22 13.24 -2.60
N CYS A 91 -0.95 12.95 -2.34
CA CYS A 91 -0.14 13.74 -1.41
C CYS A 91 0.53 14.92 -2.12
N ARG A 92 1.03 15.85 -1.32
CA ARG A 92 2.07 16.79 -1.73
C ARG A 92 3.42 16.21 -1.34
N GLU A 93 4.49 16.70 -1.95
CA GLU A 93 5.85 16.30 -1.59
C GLU A 93 6.13 16.49 -0.09
N GLU A 94 5.65 17.60 0.48
CA GLU A 94 5.87 18.00 1.88
C GLU A 94 5.25 17.04 2.91
N ASN A 95 4.14 16.36 2.57
CA ASN A 95 3.45 15.44 3.49
C ASN A 95 3.52 13.97 3.07
N PHE A 96 4.04 13.66 1.88
CA PHE A 96 4.09 12.30 1.33
C PHE A 96 4.71 11.27 2.31
N THR A 97 5.86 11.58 2.90
CA THR A 97 6.54 10.66 3.83
C THR A 97 5.74 10.45 5.11
N GLN A 98 5.06 11.49 5.61
CA GLN A 98 4.22 11.35 6.80
C GLN A 98 3.01 10.46 6.51
N VAL A 99 2.31 10.71 5.39
CA VAL A 99 1.15 9.89 4.97
C VAL A 99 1.57 8.44 4.77
N LEU A 100 2.73 8.20 4.13
CA LEU A 100 3.27 6.85 3.95
C LEU A 100 3.47 6.12 5.29
N ILE A 101 4.07 6.79 6.28
CA ILE A 101 4.29 6.20 7.61
C ILE A 101 2.96 5.92 8.31
N GLU A 102 2.00 6.84 8.26
CA GLU A 102 0.67 6.65 8.86
C GLU A 102 -0.05 5.43 8.26
N LEU A 103 0.00 5.27 6.94
CA LEU A 103 -0.62 4.13 6.27
C LEU A 103 0.10 2.81 6.56
N ILE A 104 1.44 2.80 6.64
CA ILE A 104 2.19 1.59 7.04
C ILE A 104 1.87 1.21 8.50
N ASN A 105 1.75 2.17 9.41
CA ASN A 105 1.36 1.89 10.80
C ASN A 105 -0.06 1.32 10.86
N TRP A 106 -0.99 1.86 10.06
CA TRP A 106 -2.33 1.30 9.95
C TRP A 106 -2.33 -0.13 9.40
N MET A 107 -1.53 -0.43 8.36
CA MET A 107 -1.36 -1.81 7.87
C MET A 107 -0.82 -2.74 8.96
N ASN A 108 0.14 -2.25 9.76
CA ASN A 108 0.68 -2.99 10.89
C ASN A 108 -0.40 -3.29 11.95
N ASP A 109 -1.27 -2.33 12.25
CA ASP A 109 -2.38 -2.51 13.18
C ASP A 109 -3.39 -3.55 12.66
N LEU A 110 -3.67 -3.56 11.35
CA LEU A 110 -4.53 -4.58 10.71
C LEU A 110 -3.94 -5.98 10.82
N GLU A 111 -2.63 -6.11 10.61
CA GLU A 111 -1.95 -7.41 10.66
C GLU A 111 -1.97 -8.05 12.05
N HIS A 112 -1.92 -7.24 13.10
CA HIS A 112 -1.95 -7.70 14.49
C HIS A 112 -3.37 -7.71 15.09
N GLY A 113 -4.35 -7.24 14.32
CA GLY A 113 -5.74 -7.09 14.73
C GLY A 113 -6.67 -8.14 14.13
N MET A 114 -7.95 -7.97 14.42
CA MET A 114 -9.05 -8.65 13.74
C MET A 114 -10.04 -7.58 13.31
N CYS A 115 -10.41 -7.58 12.04
CA CYS A 115 -11.42 -6.71 11.47
C CYS A 115 -12.78 -7.43 11.51
N PHE A 116 -13.82 -6.72 11.94
CA PHE A 116 -15.19 -7.21 11.83
C PHE A 116 -15.73 -6.89 10.44
N TYR A 117 -16.09 -7.92 9.67
CA TYR A 117 -16.54 -7.76 8.28
C TYR A 117 -17.80 -6.89 8.18
N ASP A 118 -18.75 -7.05 9.10
CA ASP A 118 -19.97 -6.25 9.13
C ASP A 118 -19.69 -4.76 9.38
N GLU A 119 -18.67 -4.44 10.19
CA GLU A 119 -18.26 -3.05 10.42
C GLU A 119 -17.55 -2.48 9.18
N PHE A 120 -16.69 -3.29 8.55
CA PHE A 120 -16.00 -2.94 7.32
C PHE A 120 -16.96 -2.59 6.18
N ILE A 121 -17.99 -3.42 5.93
CA ILE A 121 -18.89 -3.20 4.79
C ILE A 121 -19.90 -2.07 5.03
N VAL A 122 -20.27 -1.82 6.28
CA VAL A 122 -21.19 -0.74 6.65
C VAL A 122 -20.53 0.63 6.49
N ASP A 123 -19.24 0.74 6.77
CA ASP A 123 -18.51 2.00 6.75
C ASP A 123 -17.13 1.88 6.10
N VAL A 124 -17.13 1.37 4.87
CA VAL A 124 -15.89 1.15 4.12
C VAL A 124 -15.13 2.44 3.85
N GLU A 125 -15.81 3.59 3.81
CA GLU A 125 -15.19 4.90 3.60
C GLU A 125 -14.28 5.29 4.76
N ASN A 126 -14.74 5.07 6.00
CA ASN A 126 -13.97 5.39 7.20
C ASN A 126 -13.02 4.27 7.64
N PHE A 127 -13.10 3.08 7.03
CA PHE A 127 -12.11 2.02 7.25
C PHE A 127 -10.70 2.45 6.83
N PHE A 128 -10.60 3.20 5.73
CA PHE A 128 -9.35 3.76 5.24
C PHE A 128 -9.00 5.07 5.95
N PRO A 129 -7.78 5.24 6.49
CA PRO A 129 -7.39 6.42 7.25
C PRO A 129 -7.66 7.75 6.53
N ASP A 130 -8.03 8.78 7.29
CA ASP A 130 -8.00 10.16 6.79
C ASP A 130 -6.65 10.79 7.12
N CYS A 131 -5.80 10.90 6.10
CA CYS A 131 -4.46 11.48 6.20
C CYS A 131 -4.43 12.98 5.84
N GLY A 132 -5.58 13.65 5.76
CA GLY A 132 -5.66 15.09 5.45
C GLY A 132 -5.25 15.44 4.02
N CYS A 133 -5.30 14.47 3.10
CA CYS A 133 -5.05 14.65 1.67
C CYS A 133 -6.26 14.20 0.84
N ARG A 134 -6.29 14.54 -0.44
CA ARG A 134 -7.39 14.12 -1.33
C ARG A 134 -7.34 12.60 -1.50
N LYS A 135 -8.48 11.95 -1.30
CA LYS A 135 -8.68 10.51 -1.53
C LYS A 135 -9.63 10.25 -2.70
N GLU A 136 -9.41 9.17 -3.44
CA GLU A 136 -10.32 8.64 -4.47
C GLU A 136 -10.41 7.12 -4.36
N TRP A 137 -11.60 6.58 -4.59
CA TRP A 137 -11.81 5.13 -4.68
C TRP A 137 -10.99 4.53 -5.83
N ARG A 138 -10.38 3.38 -5.55
CA ARG A 138 -9.73 2.51 -6.54
C ARG A 138 -10.62 1.31 -6.83
#